data_AF-A0A4Q0PLY3-F1
#
_entry.id   AF-A0A4Q0PLY3-F1
#
_cell.length_a   1.000
_cell.length_b   1.000
_cell.length_c   1.000
_cell.angle_alpha   90.00
_cell.angle_beta   90.00
_cell.angle_gamma   90.00
#
_symmetry.space_group_name_H-M   'P 1'
#
loop_
_entity.id
_entity.type
_entity.pdbx_description
1 polymer ?
#
loop_
_entity_poly.entity_id
_entity_poly.type
_entity_poly.pdbx_seq_one_letter_code
_entity_poly.pdbx_strand_id
1 'polypeptide(L)'
;MSKIIREEYITGEKGVAEFNTFCVNHSPFLIFREEAKHDFGIDGEIELTRKTDNGKTEATAKILKIQLKSTVTGSYINNETNDSFEFIAKTNDIEYWNKHDLPVVIVVFFVKTNELYAKIVDKNLILKGNKKSHKIVFDKLKNRLMTKASNIEEVLEQKFVPRINKEFGERLFSNLMRISLPKYIYQYECKFKQVKKIFNIINEDKSRFPHFVLISEKLHSFSDFKDISDDLYYQIFKEGKPTKTLVSEYSVNQNNRRNLVRLTNSYLKNFFYHQRVIYNKDFNRYYFDKLNDEPVETNVKENSRAEIYRKVNYKGRTNNTTRSLVTKYTYYEESFFFKHLGFQTHFNWLDNVLYLTLEPKYYYSIDGIKPLDNPKRITRLTNQLKSTERNQQFLNHLFFYRNYFGKNQWILRDFETKIEISRKVFFDVDFGISRKSNVKVIAINNEDIQLNLDL
;
A
#
# COMPACT_ATOMS: atom_id res chain seq x y z
N MET A 1 -9.74 42.28 -3.06
CA MET A 1 -10.49 41.63 -1.97
C MET A 1 -9.49 41.02 -1.00
N SER A 2 -9.50 41.46 0.25
CA SER A 2 -8.69 40.87 1.33
C SER A 2 -9.24 39.49 1.71
N LYS A 3 -8.35 38.55 2.02
CA LYS A 3 -8.75 37.26 2.60
C LYS A 3 -8.97 37.46 4.09
N ILE A 4 -10.21 37.29 4.56
CA ILE A 4 -10.59 37.49 5.96
C ILE A 4 -10.60 36.12 6.66
N ILE A 5 -9.84 36.00 7.74
CA ILE A 5 -9.86 34.83 8.63
C ILE A 5 -10.96 35.05 9.66
N ARG A 6 -11.80 34.03 9.88
CA ARG A 6 -12.89 34.07 10.85
C ARG A 6 -12.36 33.94 12.28
N GLU A 7 -12.93 34.66 13.24
CA GLU A 7 -12.49 34.61 14.65
C GLU A 7 -12.69 33.22 15.28
N GLU A 8 -13.69 32.46 14.83
CA GLU A 8 -13.92 31.10 15.30
C GLU A 8 -12.78 30.17 14.89
N TYR A 9 -12.16 30.41 13.72
CA TYR A 9 -10.98 29.67 13.29
C TYR A 9 -9.81 29.93 14.22
N ILE A 10 -9.51 31.20 14.50
CA ILE A 10 -8.43 31.59 15.43
C ILE A 10 -8.67 30.98 16.83
N THR A 11 -9.91 31.00 17.29
CA THR A 11 -10.32 30.41 18.57
C THR A 11 -10.12 28.89 18.60
N GLY A 12 -10.46 28.20 17.51
CA GLY A 12 -10.19 26.78 17.32
C GLY A 12 -8.70 26.46 17.46
N GLU A 13 -7.85 27.16 16.69
CA GLU A 13 -6.39 26.95 16.71
C GLU A 13 -5.78 27.15 18.10
N LYS A 14 -6.28 28.13 18.89
CA LYS A 14 -5.82 28.34 20.27
C LYS A 14 -6.07 27.13 21.15
N GLY A 15 -7.21 26.47 21.02
CA GLY A 15 -7.50 25.27 21.83
C GLY A 15 -6.68 24.06 21.42
N VAL A 16 -6.38 23.89 20.12
CA VAL A 16 -5.45 22.86 19.65
C VAL A 16 -4.06 23.10 20.25
N ALA A 17 -3.58 24.35 20.22
CA ALA A 17 -2.28 24.72 20.78
C ALA A 17 -2.21 24.49 22.31
N GLU A 18 -3.26 24.86 23.04
CA GLU A 18 -3.31 24.67 24.50
C GLU A 18 -3.39 23.19 24.87
N PHE A 19 -4.21 22.40 24.17
CA PHE A 19 -4.30 20.97 24.41
C PHE A 19 -2.99 20.24 24.10
N ASN A 20 -2.29 20.65 23.03
CA ASN A 20 -0.95 20.15 22.74
C ASN A 20 0.04 20.52 23.87
N THR A 21 -0.04 21.74 24.39
CA THR A 21 0.76 22.19 25.53
C THR A 21 0.49 21.34 26.78
N PHE A 22 -0.78 21.00 27.05
CA PHE A 22 -1.13 20.04 28.08
C PHE A 22 -0.46 18.68 27.86
N CYS A 23 -0.56 18.11 26.65
CA CYS A 23 -0.01 16.80 26.32
C CYS A 23 1.52 16.73 26.46
N VAL A 24 2.23 17.77 26.01
CA VAL A 24 3.69 17.87 26.10
C VAL A 24 4.18 17.97 27.55
N ASN A 25 3.39 18.60 28.42
CA ASN A 25 3.74 18.80 29.83
C ASN A 25 3.16 17.73 30.76
N HIS A 26 2.32 16.83 30.27
CA HIS A 26 1.74 15.73 31.05
C HIS A 26 2.82 14.71 31.43
N SER A 27 2.65 14.05 32.59
CA SER A 27 3.50 12.96 33.05
C SER A 27 2.65 11.72 33.33
N PRO A 28 2.83 10.61 32.57
CA PRO A 28 3.81 10.41 31.50
C PRO A 28 3.50 11.26 30.25
N PHE A 29 4.51 11.59 29.45
CA PHE A 29 4.34 12.37 28.21
C PHE A 29 3.22 11.79 27.31
N LEU A 30 2.39 12.64 26.72
CA LEU A 30 1.35 12.22 25.77
C LEU A 30 1.72 12.67 24.35
N ILE A 31 1.68 11.74 23.39
CA ILE A 31 1.86 12.08 21.98
C ILE A 31 0.51 12.51 21.44
N PHE A 32 0.32 13.81 21.17
CA PHE A 32 -0.86 14.32 20.48
C PHE A 32 -0.64 14.35 18.97
N ARG A 33 -1.63 13.87 18.21
CA ARG A 33 -1.68 13.95 16.74
C ARG A 33 -2.98 14.59 16.33
N GLU A 34 -2.90 15.78 15.76
CA GLU A 34 -4.03 16.46 15.13
C GLU A 34 -4.41 15.71 13.84
N GLU A 35 -5.70 15.45 13.63
CA GLU A 35 -6.20 14.89 12.37
C GLU A 35 -6.26 15.99 11.31
N ALA A 36 -6.13 15.64 10.03
CA ALA A 36 -6.23 16.63 8.97
C ALA A 36 -7.63 17.29 8.98
N LYS A 37 -7.70 18.62 8.81
CA LYS A 37 -8.89 19.51 8.90
C LYS A 37 -10.11 19.17 8.01
N HIS A 38 -10.13 18.02 7.35
CA HIS A 38 -11.25 17.47 6.57
C HIS A 38 -11.92 16.26 7.23
N ASP A 39 -11.53 15.88 8.45
CA ASP A 39 -12.20 14.80 9.17
C ASP A 39 -13.46 15.29 9.90
N PHE A 40 -14.50 14.46 9.89
CA PHE A 40 -15.84 14.85 10.33
C PHE A 40 -16.03 14.54 11.83
N GLY A 41 -15.77 15.51 12.71
CA GLY A 41 -16.17 15.41 14.12
C GLY A 41 -15.21 14.63 15.04
N ILE A 42 -13.93 14.54 14.66
CA ILE A 42 -12.77 14.22 15.51
C ILE A 42 -11.63 15.18 15.10
N ASP A 43 -10.99 15.83 16.06
CA ASP A 43 -9.91 16.79 15.78
C ASP A 43 -8.51 16.19 15.99
N GLY A 44 -8.41 15.06 16.70
CA GLY A 44 -7.13 14.43 16.95
C GLY A 44 -7.19 13.13 17.73
N GLU A 45 -6.02 12.65 18.10
CA GLU A 45 -5.83 11.52 18.99
C GLU A 45 -4.65 11.75 19.94
N ILE A 46 -4.71 11.15 21.11
CA ILE A 46 -3.59 11.09 22.05
C ILE A 46 -3.12 9.65 22.22
N GLU A 47 -1.81 9.46 22.33
CA GLU A 47 -1.19 8.17 22.64
C GLU A 47 -0.41 8.24 23.95
N LEU A 48 -0.64 7.23 24.79
CA LEU A 48 0.05 7.06 26.06
C LEU A 48 1.51 6.65 25.81
N THR A 49 2.41 7.20 26.62
CA THR A 49 3.79 6.72 26.71
C THR A 49 4.08 6.11 28.08
N ARG A 50 5.15 5.32 28.16
CA ARG A 50 5.67 4.79 29.41
C ARG A 50 7.17 4.99 29.51
N LYS A 51 7.70 5.00 30.73
CA LYS A 51 9.13 4.87 30.97
C LYS A 51 9.52 3.40 30.91
N THR A 52 10.54 3.08 30.13
CA THR A 52 11.18 1.76 30.10
C THR A 52 12.14 1.62 31.27
N ASP A 53 12.58 0.39 31.56
CA ASP A 53 13.52 0.10 32.67
C ASP A 53 14.84 0.88 32.54
N ASN A 54 15.23 1.25 31.32
CA ASN A 54 16.41 2.07 31.03
C ASN A 54 16.12 3.59 31.00
N GLY A 55 14.97 4.04 31.50
CA GLY A 55 14.60 5.45 31.65
C GLY A 55 14.13 6.17 30.36
N LYS A 56 14.12 5.47 29.22
CA LYS A 56 13.63 6.04 27.94
C LYS A 56 12.11 6.11 27.92
N THR A 57 11.57 7.03 27.11
CA THR A 57 10.13 7.13 26.88
C THR A 57 9.76 6.29 25.67
N GLU A 58 8.85 5.32 25.85
CA GLU A 58 8.36 4.42 24.81
C GLU A 58 6.87 4.67 24.57
N ALA A 59 6.47 4.74 23.30
CA ALA A 59 5.07 4.85 22.89
C ALA A 59 4.35 3.50 23.04
N THR A 60 3.15 3.47 23.64
CA THR A 60 2.50 2.20 24.00
C THR A 60 1.50 1.68 22.96
N ALA A 61 1.27 2.41 21.87
CA ALA A 61 0.22 2.17 20.88
C ALA A 61 -1.21 2.11 21.48
N LYS A 62 -1.41 2.70 22.67
CA LYS A 62 -2.72 2.82 23.31
C LYS A 62 -3.20 4.25 23.16
N ILE A 63 -4.41 4.43 22.65
CA ILE A 63 -4.92 5.72 22.18
C ILE A 63 -6.32 6.06 22.69
N LEU A 64 -6.65 7.35 22.66
CA LEU A 64 -8.00 7.90 22.79
C LEU A 64 -8.23 8.90 21.65
N LYS A 65 -9.46 8.98 21.12
CA LYS A 65 -9.82 10.00 20.14
C LYS A 65 -10.31 11.26 20.83
N ILE A 66 -10.01 12.41 20.23
CA ILE A 66 -10.23 13.73 20.81
C ILE A 66 -11.12 14.55 19.87
N GLN A 67 -12.21 15.10 20.42
CA GLN A 67 -12.94 16.21 19.83
C GLN A 67 -12.66 17.46 20.69
N LEU A 68 -12.04 18.47 20.10
CA LEU A 68 -11.74 19.76 20.69
C LEU A 68 -12.84 20.77 20.37
N LYS A 69 -13.21 21.59 21.36
CA LYS A 69 -14.07 22.74 21.21
C LYS A 69 -13.53 23.91 22.04
N SER A 70 -13.25 25.02 21.38
CA SER A 70 -12.68 26.24 22.02
C SER A 70 -13.70 27.36 22.09
N THR A 71 -13.88 27.98 23.25
CA THR A 71 -14.91 29.00 23.48
C THR A 71 -14.33 30.26 24.11
N VAL A 72 -14.68 31.41 23.54
CA VAL A 72 -14.47 32.74 24.13
C VAL A 72 -15.73 33.18 24.89
N THR A 73 -16.90 32.90 24.31
CA THR A 73 -18.23 33.16 24.87
C THR A 73 -19.21 32.05 24.45
N GLY A 74 -19.61 31.20 25.41
CA GLY A 74 -20.92 30.53 25.54
C GLY A 74 -21.60 29.76 24.39
N SER A 75 -21.11 29.73 23.15
CA SER A 75 -21.93 29.32 22.00
C SER A 75 -22.46 27.88 22.04
N TYR A 76 -21.76 27.00 22.74
CA TYR A 76 -22.18 25.64 23.06
C TYR A 76 -22.04 25.33 24.56
N ILE A 77 -21.90 26.36 25.40
CA ILE A 77 -21.79 26.25 26.86
C ILE A 77 -23.00 26.93 27.49
N ASN A 78 -23.81 26.17 28.20
CA ASN A 78 -24.98 26.64 28.94
C ASN A 78 -24.80 26.43 30.44
N ASN A 79 -25.60 27.16 31.22
CA ASN A 79 -25.70 26.98 32.68
C ASN A 79 -24.34 26.91 33.38
N GLU A 80 -23.40 27.75 32.95
CA GLU A 80 -22.09 27.83 33.60
C GLU A 80 -22.24 28.42 35.01
N THR A 81 -21.67 27.70 35.97
CA THR A 81 -21.58 28.08 37.38
C THR A 81 -20.11 28.01 37.82
N ASN A 82 -19.85 28.27 39.10
CA ASN A 82 -18.52 28.08 39.68
C ASN A 82 -18.07 26.61 39.67
N ASP A 83 -19.03 25.68 39.77
CA ASP A 83 -18.73 24.25 39.97
C ASP A 83 -18.95 23.42 38.70
N SER A 84 -19.74 23.89 37.74
CA SER A 84 -20.11 23.09 36.56
C SER A 84 -20.49 23.92 35.34
N PHE A 85 -20.57 23.26 34.18
CA PHE A 85 -21.17 23.82 32.97
C PHE A 85 -21.81 22.72 32.11
N GLU A 86 -22.72 23.10 31.20
CA GLU A 86 -23.35 22.19 30.25
C GLU A 86 -22.79 22.41 28.84
N PHE A 87 -22.17 21.38 28.25
CA PHE A 87 -21.81 21.36 26.84
C PHE A 87 -22.99 20.88 25.99
N ILE A 88 -23.39 21.66 24.97
CA ILE A 88 -24.51 21.35 24.08
C ILE A 88 -24.00 20.70 22.79
N ALA A 89 -24.18 19.38 22.69
CA ALA A 89 -23.81 18.59 21.52
C ALA A 89 -25.02 18.32 20.63
N LYS A 90 -24.85 18.31 19.29
CA LYS A 90 -25.93 17.91 18.38
C LYS A 90 -26.11 16.39 18.42
N THR A 91 -27.33 15.92 18.16
CA THR A 91 -27.65 14.49 18.12
C THR A 91 -26.75 13.73 17.15
N ASN A 92 -26.52 14.26 15.95
CA ASN A 92 -25.65 13.63 14.94
C ASN A 92 -24.19 13.50 15.42
N ASP A 93 -23.68 14.48 16.17
CA ASP A 93 -22.31 14.43 16.69
C ASP A 93 -22.20 13.30 17.73
N ILE A 94 -23.15 13.22 18.66
CA ILE A 94 -23.18 12.14 19.67
C ILE A 94 -23.34 10.77 19.02
N GLU A 95 -24.24 10.63 18.05
CA GLU A 95 -24.39 9.37 17.32
C GLU A 95 -23.10 8.95 16.61
N TYR A 96 -22.39 9.92 16.00
CA TYR A 96 -21.12 9.68 15.36
C TYR A 96 -20.05 9.23 16.38
N TRP A 97 -19.91 9.95 17.51
CA TRP A 97 -18.97 9.57 18.58
C TRP A 97 -19.31 8.21 19.20
N ASN A 98 -20.59 7.90 19.39
CA ASN A 98 -21.04 6.62 19.93
C ASN A 98 -20.78 5.44 18.98
N LYS A 99 -20.87 5.68 17.67
CA LYS A 99 -20.52 4.69 16.63
C LYS A 99 -19.02 4.46 16.54
N HIS A 100 -18.20 5.44 16.91
CA HIS A 100 -16.74 5.32 16.88
C HIS A 100 -16.24 4.09 17.69
N ASP A 101 -15.31 3.34 17.08
CA ASP A 101 -14.79 2.09 17.65
C ASP A 101 -13.92 2.36 18.90
N LEU A 102 -13.12 3.44 18.84
CA LEU A 102 -12.31 3.91 19.97
C LEU A 102 -13.11 4.88 20.88
N PRO A 103 -12.79 4.97 22.18
CA PRO A 103 -13.38 5.98 23.06
C PRO A 103 -13.09 7.40 22.57
N VAL A 104 -14.13 8.24 22.53
CA VAL A 104 -14.06 9.65 22.12
C VAL A 104 -14.17 10.53 23.36
N VAL A 105 -13.19 11.39 23.55
CA VAL A 105 -13.11 12.38 24.62
C VAL A 105 -13.44 13.75 24.05
N ILE A 106 -14.36 14.45 24.69
CA ILE A 106 -14.63 15.86 24.41
C ILE A 106 -13.69 16.67 25.29
N VAL A 107 -12.90 17.53 24.66
CA VAL A 107 -12.05 18.51 25.33
C VAL A 107 -12.59 19.90 25.04
N VAL A 108 -12.90 20.64 26.09
CA VAL A 108 -13.42 22.02 26.02
C VAL A 108 -12.35 22.97 26.54
N PHE A 109 -11.94 23.92 25.71
CA PHE A 109 -11.00 24.97 26.06
C PHE A 109 -11.71 26.31 26.31
N PHE A 110 -11.57 26.83 27.52
CA PHE A 110 -12.08 28.14 27.92
C PHE A 110 -10.97 29.18 27.71
N VAL A 111 -11.06 29.94 26.61
CA VAL A 111 -10.02 30.89 26.21
C VAL A 111 -9.81 32.00 27.25
N LYS A 112 -10.88 32.42 27.94
CA LYS A 112 -10.82 33.51 28.92
C LYS A 112 -10.05 33.15 30.19
N THR A 113 -10.24 31.93 30.70
CA THR A 113 -9.59 31.45 31.93
C THR A 113 -8.33 30.64 31.65
N ASN A 114 -8.07 30.35 30.37
CA ASN A 114 -7.02 29.43 29.93
C ASN A 114 -7.14 28.04 30.58
N GLU A 115 -8.35 27.49 30.60
CA GLU A 115 -8.64 26.21 31.25
C GLU A 115 -9.11 25.16 30.26
N LEU A 116 -8.67 23.92 30.47
CA LEU A 116 -9.08 22.75 29.71
C LEU A 116 -9.91 21.83 30.59
N TYR A 117 -11.04 21.38 30.04
CA TYR A 117 -11.91 20.39 30.66
C TYR A 117 -12.08 19.22 29.70
N ALA A 118 -12.04 17.98 30.21
CA ALA A 118 -12.16 16.79 29.41
C ALA A 118 -13.13 15.79 30.02
N LYS A 119 -13.93 15.16 29.18
CA LYS A 119 -14.88 14.13 29.59
C LYS A 119 -15.09 13.11 28.48
N ILE A 120 -15.21 11.85 28.86
CA ILE A 120 -15.55 10.78 27.91
C ILE A 120 -17.00 10.93 27.43
N VAL A 121 -17.25 10.66 26.14
CA VAL A 121 -18.61 10.54 25.64
C VAL A 121 -19.24 9.27 26.19
N ASP A 122 -20.30 9.42 26.98
CA ASP A 122 -21.06 8.29 27.50
C ASP A 122 -21.84 7.59 26.37
N LYS A 123 -21.45 6.35 26.05
CA LYS A 123 -22.13 5.54 25.03
C LYS A 123 -23.55 5.15 25.42
N ASN A 124 -23.89 5.22 26.71
CA ASN A 124 -25.22 4.95 27.24
C ASN A 124 -26.07 6.21 27.37
N LEU A 125 -25.57 7.38 26.92
CA LEU A 125 -26.34 8.62 26.95
C LEU A 125 -27.64 8.44 26.15
N ILE A 126 -28.76 8.32 26.87
CA ILE A 126 -30.07 8.13 26.26
C ILE A 126 -30.44 9.40 25.50
N LEU A 127 -30.48 9.32 24.17
CA LEU A 127 -30.96 10.38 23.30
C LEU A 127 -32.49 10.49 23.48
N LYS A 128 -32.94 11.39 24.37
CA LYS A 128 -34.35 11.55 24.70
C LYS A 128 -35.14 12.26 23.57
N GLY A 129 -36.04 11.54 22.90
CA GLY A 129 -37.09 12.07 22.01
C GLY A 129 -36.58 12.78 20.74
N ASN A 130 -37.43 13.62 20.13
CA ASN A 130 -37.12 14.39 18.90
C ASN A 130 -36.20 15.62 19.13
N LYS A 131 -35.36 15.61 20.15
CA LYS A 131 -34.46 16.75 20.43
C LYS A 131 -33.31 16.76 19.43
N LYS A 132 -32.95 17.95 18.94
CA LYS A 132 -31.83 18.17 18.00
C LYS A 132 -30.46 18.29 18.69
N SER A 133 -30.44 18.44 20.02
CA SER A 133 -29.24 18.59 20.83
C SER A 133 -29.42 18.03 22.23
N HIS A 134 -28.31 17.64 22.84
CA HIS A 134 -28.24 17.03 24.16
C HIS A 134 -27.15 17.70 25.00
N LYS A 135 -27.34 17.64 26.31
CA LYS A 135 -26.48 18.28 27.30
C LYS A 135 -25.49 17.27 27.86
N ILE A 136 -24.22 17.65 27.93
CA ILE A 136 -23.16 16.91 28.61
C ILE A 136 -22.67 17.81 29.75
N VAL A 137 -22.94 17.40 30.99
CA VAL A 137 -22.56 18.18 32.18
C VAL A 137 -21.09 17.92 32.51
N PHE A 138 -20.32 18.98 32.66
CA PHE A 138 -18.94 18.95 33.15
C PHE A 138 -18.89 19.50 34.57
N ASP A 139 -18.23 18.77 35.46
CA ASP A 139 -17.85 19.21 36.80
C ASP A 139 -16.46 19.86 36.71
N LYS A 140 -16.35 21.15 37.09
CA LYS A 140 -15.11 21.91 36.92
C LYS A 140 -13.98 21.42 37.83
N LEU A 141 -14.28 20.74 38.93
CA LEU A 141 -13.25 20.15 39.79
C LEU A 141 -12.80 18.79 39.24
N LYS A 142 -13.74 17.93 38.85
CA LYS A 142 -13.44 16.55 38.42
C LYS A 142 -12.94 16.47 36.99
N ASN A 143 -13.45 17.31 36.09
CA ASN A 143 -13.19 17.21 34.66
C ASN A 143 -12.07 18.15 34.18
N ARG A 144 -11.41 18.89 35.07
CA ARG A 144 -10.32 19.81 34.69
C ARG A 144 -9.02 19.05 34.42
N LEU A 145 -8.36 19.42 33.32
CA LEU A 145 -7.03 18.92 32.98
C LEU A 145 -5.94 19.80 33.59
N MET A 146 -5.09 19.22 34.46
CA MET A 146 -3.93 19.89 35.03
C MET A 146 -2.63 19.18 34.65
N THR A 147 -1.62 19.93 34.21
CA THR A 147 -0.38 19.39 33.62
C THR A 147 0.45 18.50 34.53
N LYS A 148 0.44 18.73 35.86
CA LYS A 148 1.33 18.01 36.81
C LYS A 148 0.60 17.16 37.86
N ALA A 149 -0.71 17.27 37.97
CA ALA A 149 -1.48 16.70 39.08
C ALA A 149 -2.57 15.72 38.63
N SER A 150 -2.97 15.73 37.36
CA SER A 150 -4.07 14.91 36.86
C SER A 150 -3.52 13.72 36.07
N ASN A 151 -3.75 12.50 36.56
CA ASN A 151 -3.73 11.33 35.68
C ASN A 151 -4.94 11.43 34.75
N ILE A 152 -4.71 11.63 33.45
CA ILE A 152 -5.82 11.80 32.49
C ILE A 152 -6.80 10.61 32.49
N GLU A 153 -6.34 9.40 32.78
CA GLU A 153 -7.22 8.22 32.87
C GLU A 153 -8.20 8.32 34.06
N GLU A 154 -7.79 8.98 35.16
CA GLU A 154 -8.64 9.23 36.33
C GLU A 154 -9.66 10.32 36.05
N VAL A 155 -9.24 11.43 35.43
CA VAL A 155 -10.15 12.54 35.04
C VAL A 155 -11.25 12.04 34.08
N LEU A 156 -10.88 11.13 33.19
CA LEU A 156 -11.78 10.58 32.18
C LEU A 156 -12.57 9.35 32.65
N GLU A 157 -12.17 8.74 33.77
CA GLU A 157 -12.62 7.40 34.19
C GLU A 157 -12.51 6.37 33.05
N GLN A 158 -11.49 6.52 32.19
CA GLN A 158 -11.31 5.74 30.95
C GLN A 158 -9.84 5.44 30.73
N LYS A 159 -9.51 4.15 30.53
CA LYS A 159 -8.16 3.72 30.14
C LYS A 159 -7.90 3.92 28.65
N PHE A 160 -6.64 4.14 28.29
CA PHE A 160 -6.23 4.09 26.87
C PHE A 160 -6.41 2.68 26.31
N VAL A 161 -6.92 2.59 25.07
CA VAL A 161 -7.18 1.31 24.40
C VAL A 161 -6.14 1.02 23.31
N PRO A 162 -5.71 -0.24 23.11
CA PRO A 162 -4.74 -0.56 22.07
C PRO A 162 -5.33 -0.28 20.68
N ARG A 163 -4.50 0.26 19.76
CA ARG A 163 -4.89 0.50 18.36
C ARG A 163 -5.18 -0.81 17.61
N ILE A 164 -4.41 -1.84 17.93
CA ILE A 164 -4.49 -3.17 17.33
C ILE A 164 -4.98 -4.13 18.41
N ASN A 165 -5.95 -4.96 18.07
CA ASN A 165 -6.46 -6.01 18.91
C ASN A 165 -5.76 -7.34 18.56
N LYS A 166 -5.15 -7.98 19.56
CA LYS A 166 -4.48 -9.29 19.43
C LYS A 166 -5.42 -10.49 19.62
N GLU A 167 -6.69 -10.23 19.95
CA GLU A 167 -7.73 -11.26 20.03
C GLU A 167 -8.39 -11.52 18.67
N PHE A 168 -8.05 -10.74 17.64
CA PHE A 168 -8.63 -10.83 16.31
C PHE A 168 -7.54 -10.98 15.27
N GLY A 169 -7.62 -12.02 14.44
CA GLY A 169 -6.80 -12.09 13.24
C GLY A 169 -7.36 -11.25 12.10
N GLU A 170 -6.49 -10.75 11.23
CA GLU A 170 -6.87 -10.08 9.99
C GLU A 170 -6.10 -10.67 8.80
N ARG A 171 -6.69 -10.58 7.60
CA ARG A 171 -6.01 -10.88 6.35
C ARG A 171 -5.50 -9.59 5.71
N LEU A 172 -4.19 -9.40 5.71
CA LEU A 172 -3.52 -8.28 5.07
C LEU A 172 -3.29 -8.58 3.60
N PHE A 173 -3.80 -7.75 2.69
CA PHE A 173 -3.48 -7.85 1.26
C PHE A 173 -2.18 -7.10 0.95
N SER A 174 -1.29 -7.75 0.20
CA SER A 174 0.03 -7.25 -0.13
C SER A 174 0.42 -7.56 -1.56
N ASN A 175 1.19 -6.66 -2.16
CA ASN A 175 1.82 -6.82 -3.47
C ASN A 175 3.05 -7.75 -3.43
N LEU A 176 3.47 -8.23 -2.25
CA LEU A 176 4.66 -9.06 -2.12
C LEU A 176 4.41 -10.49 -2.62
N MET A 177 4.98 -10.84 -3.77
CA MET A 177 4.96 -12.20 -4.33
C MET A 177 6.31 -12.86 -4.08
N ARG A 178 6.35 -13.90 -3.26
CA ARG A 178 7.57 -14.65 -2.95
C ARG A 178 8.14 -15.30 -4.21
N ILE A 179 9.45 -15.24 -4.37
CA ILE A 179 10.19 -15.92 -5.43
C ILE A 179 10.97 -17.11 -4.82
N SER A 180 10.66 -18.31 -5.28
CA SER A 180 11.44 -19.52 -4.98
C SER A 180 12.55 -19.66 -6.03
N LEU A 181 13.78 -19.35 -5.62
CA LEU A 181 14.96 -19.48 -6.46
C LEU A 181 15.41 -20.95 -6.58
N PRO A 182 16.14 -21.31 -7.65
CA PRO A 182 16.74 -22.63 -7.79
C PRO A 182 17.69 -22.95 -6.64
N LYS A 183 17.89 -24.24 -6.35
CA LYS A 183 18.72 -24.67 -5.21
C LYS A 183 20.18 -24.23 -5.34
N TYR A 184 20.70 -24.25 -6.56
CA TYR A 184 22.11 -23.99 -6.85
C TYR A 184 22.28 -22.86 -7.87
N ILE A 185 23.43 -22.21 -7.78
CA ILE A 185 24.00 -21.37 -8.82
C ILE A 185 25.29 -22.02 -9.31
N TYR A 186 25.47 -22.07 -10.62
CA TYR A 186 26.64 -22.62 -11.28
C TYR A 186 27.53 -21.48 -11.77
N GLN A 187 28.83 -21.64 -11.59
CA GLN A 187 29.85 -20.65 -11.96
C GLN A 187 30.91 -21.32 -12.84
N TYR A 188 31.01 -20.84 -14.07
CA TYR A 188 31.98 -21.33 -15.05
C TYR A 188 33.04 -20.27 -15.35
N GLU A 189 34.29 -20.69 -15.46
CA GLU A 189 35.36 -19.83 -15.96
C GLU A 189 35.16 -19.57 -17.46
N CYS A 190 35.14 -18.30 -17.85
CA CYS A 190 34.86 -17.85 -19.19
C CYS A 190 36.13 -17.28 -19.85
N LYS A 191 36.27 -17.48 -21.15
CA LYS A 191 37.36 -16.91 -21.96
C LYS A 191 37.24 -15.38 -22.14
N PHE A 192 36.10 -14.79 -21.76
CA PHE A 192 35.78 -13.40 -22.06
C PHE A 192 35.43 -12.59 -20.81
N LYS A 193 35.82 -11.30 -20.82
CA LYS A 193 35.45 -10.29 -19.80
C LYS A 193 34.25 -9.42 -20.20
N GLN A 194 33.80 -9.54 -21.46
CA GLN A 194 32.75 -8.69 -22.02
C GLN A 194 31.57 -9.53 -22.49
N VAL A 195 30.39 -9.23 -21.93
CA VAL A 195 29.13 -9.91 -22.26
C VAL A 195 28.79 -9.82 -23.76
N LYS A 196 29.15 -8.71 -24.43
CA LYS A 196 28.92 -8.52 -25.87
C LYS A 196 29.60 -9.59 -26.74
N LYS A 197 30.83 -9.99 -26.39
CA LYS A 197 31.57 -11.02 -27.15
C LYS A 197 30.88 -12.38 -27.06
N ILE A 198 30.38 -12.72 -25.88
CA ILE A 198 29.64 -13.95 -25.63
C ILE A 198 28.34 -13.96 -26.46
N PHE A 199 27.58 -12.86 -26.46
CA PHE A 199 26.36 -12.77 -27.29
C PHE A 199 26.63 -12.81 -28.78
N ASN A 200 27.74 -12.24 -29.28
CA ASN A 200 28.08 -12.35 -30.69
C ASN A 200 28.26 -13.82 -31.09
N ILE A 201 29.02 -14.59 -30.31
CA ILE A 201 29.24 -16.02 -30.54
C ILE A 201 27.90 -16.79 -30.53
N ILE A 202 27.07 -16.59 -29.50
CA ILE A 202 25.75 -17.24 -29.39
C ILE A 202 24.86 -16.91 -30.60
N ASN A 203 24.86 -15.65 -31.05
CA ASN A 203 24.03 -15.21 -32.17
C ASN A 203 24.54 -15.72 -33.52
N GLU A 204 25.86 -15.82 -33.71
CA GLU A 204 26.49 -16.40 -34.90
C GLU A 204 26.17 -17.89 -35.01
N ASP A 205 26.25 -18.62 -33.89
CA ASP A 205 25.87 -20.04 -33.79
C ASP A 205 24.35 -20.27 -33.90
N LYS A 206 23.55 -19.22 -33.67
CA LYS A 206 22.06 -19.24 -33.64
C LYS A 206 21.48 -20.22 -32.62
N SER A 207 22.25 -20.55 -31.59
CA SER A 207 21.82 -21.45 -30.52
C SER A 207 21.09 -20.73 -29.40
N ARG A 208 20.20 -21.45 -28.72
CA ARG A 208 19.68 -20.99 -27.43
C ARG A 208 20.81 -21.07 -26.40
N PHE A 209 20.82 -20.13 -25.47
CA PHE A 209 21.81 -20.12 -24.39
C PHE A 209 21.14 -19.80 -23.05
N PRO A 210 21.46 -20.53 -21.97
CA PRO A 210 20.87 -20.26 -20.66
C PRO A 210 21.14 -18.83 -20.19
N HIS A 211 20.18 -18.25 -19.48
CA HIS A 211 20.34 -16.93 -18.88
C HIS A 211 21.56 -16.87 -17.96
N PHE A 212 22.30 -15.76 -17.99
CA PHE A 212 23.51 -15.61 -17.20
C PHE A 212 23.83 -14.17 -16.78
N VAL A 213 24.74 -14.05 -15.81
CA VAL A 213 25.45 -12.82 -15.48
C VAL A 213 26.95 -13.08 -15.51
N LEU A 214 27.71 -12.23 -16.20
CA LEU A 214 29.17 -12.26 -16.19
C LEU A 214 29.70 -11.38 -15.06
N ILE A 215 30.57 -11.93 -14.22
CA ILE A 215 31.23 -11.25 -13.11
C ILE A 215 32.72 -11.55 -13.22
N SER A 216 33.50 -10.53 -13.55
CA SER A 216 34.92 -10.68 -13.90
C SER A 216 35.08 -11.64 -15.09
N GLU A 217 35.68 -12.82 -14.87
CA GLU A 217 35.82 -13.89 -15.88
C GLU A 217 34.92 -15.08 -15.58
N LYS A 218 33.96 -14.97 -14.67
CA LYS A 218 33.04 -16.05 -14.31
C LYS A 218 31.63 -15.78 -14.81
N LEU A 219 31.05 -16.78 -15.44
CA LEU A 219 29.67 -16.78 -15.91
C LEU A 219 28.80 -17.51 -14.88
N HIS A 220 27.84 -16.80 -14.33
CA HIS A 220 26.95 -17.26 -13.27
C HIS A 220 25.55 -17.54 -13.84
N SER A 221 25.02 -18.74 -13.60
CA SER A 221 23.68 -19.14 -14.05
C SER A 221 22.98 -20.07 -13.06
N PHE A 222 21.67 -20.18 -13.17
CA PHE A 222 20.88 -21.22 -12.51
C PHE A 222 20.90 -22.56 -13.27
N SER A 223 21.33 -22.52 -14.54
CA SER A 223 21.56 -23.69 -15.39
C SER A 223 23.02 -24.15 -15.30
N ASP A 224 23.23 -25.45 -15.47
CA ASP A 224 24.52 -26.14 -15.51
C ASP A 224 25.07 -26.22 -16.95
N PHE A 225 24.48 -25.48 -17.91
CA PHE A 225 24.91 -25.41 -19.32
C PHE A 225 25.07 -26.76 -20.04
N LYS A 226 24.52 -27.85 -19.52
CA LYS A 226 24.66 -29.20 -20.11
C LYS A 226 23.92 -29.36 -21.43
N ASP A 227 22.95 -28.49 -21.68
CA ASP A 227 22.09 -28.55 -22.85
C ASP A 227 22.63 -27.74 -24.04
N ILE A 228 23.81 -27.12 -23.93
CA ILE A 228 24.46 -26.41 -25.05
C ILE A 228 25.39 -27.38 -25.82
N SER A 229 25.61 -27.12 -27.11
CA SER A 229 26.53 -27.94 -27.92
C SER A 229 27.97 -27.84 -27.41
N ASP A 230 28.74 -28.92 -27.59
CA ASP A 230 30.15 -28.97 -27.20
C ASP A 230 30.97 -27.86 -27.90
N ASP A 231 30.72 -27.64 -29.20
CA ASP A 231 31.40 -26.59 -29.97
C ASP A 231 31.17 -25.20 -29.37
N LEU A 232 29.91 -24.86 -29.01
CA LEU A 232 29.59 -23.58 -28.39
C LEU A 232 30.17 -23.49 -26.97
N TYR A 233 30.14 -24.60 -26.22
CA TYR A 233 30.72 -24.68 -24.89
C TYR A 233 32.21 -24.32 -24.93
N TYR A 234 33.00 -24.97 -25.79
CA TYR A 234 34.43 -24.75 -25.89
C TYR A 234 34.78 -23.38 -26.48
N GLN A 235 33.90 -22.73 -27.25
CA GLN A 235 34.13 -21.35 -27.68
C GLN A 235 34.03 -20.35 -26.51
N ILE A 236 33.18 -20.60 -25.51
CA ILE A 236 32.86 -19.65 -24.44
C ILE A 236 33.63 -19.92 -23.15
N PHE A 237 33.76 -21.17 -22.74
CA PHE A 237 34.28 -21.55 -21.42
C PHE A 237 35.74 -21.98 -21.48
N LYS A 238 36.47 -21.76 -20.37
CA LYS A 238 37.78 -22.39 -20.14
C LYS A 238 37.57 -23.85 -19.71
N GLU A 239 38.55 -24.71 -19.97
CA GLU A 239 38.50 -26.09 -19.46
C GLU A 239 38.42 -26.11 -17.93
N GLY A 240 37.53 -26.94 -17.39
CA GLY A 240 37.30 -27.06 -15.96
C GLY A 240 35.86 -27.45 -15.64
N LYS A 241 35.65 -27.90 -14.39
CA LYS A 241 34.31 -28.17 -13.85
C LYS A 241 33.72 -26.89 -13.25
N PRO A 242 32.39 -26.69 -13.31
CA PRO A 242 31.77 -25.55 -12.65
C PRO A 242 31.94 -25.60 -11.14
N THR A 243 32.01 -24.43 -10.53
CA THR A 243 31.73 -24.32 -9.09
C THR A 243 30.21 -24.32 -8.90
N LYS A 244 29.73 -25.20 -8.02
CA LYS A 244 28.31 -25.32 -7.67
C LYS A 244 28.10 -24.86 -6.24
N THR A 245 27.32 -23.81 -6.06
CA THR A 245 27.11 -23.17 -4.75
C THR A 245 25.62 -23.14 -4.41
N LEU A 246 25.25 -23.36 -3.14
CA LEU A 246 23.84 -23.19 -2.73
C LEU A 246 23.44 -21.72 -2.87
N VAL A 247 22.24 -21.45 -3.37
CA VAL A 247 21.76 -20.06 -3.51
C VAL A 247 21.67 -19.37 -2.15
N SER A 248 21.33 -20.09 -1.08
CA SER A 248 21.32 -19.56 0.29
C SER A 248 22.69 -19.05 0.72
N GLU A 249 23.75 -19.83 0.48
CA GLU A 249 25.14 -19.44 0.78
C GLU A 249 25.60 -18.28 -0.11
N TYR A 250 25.30 -18.35 -1.41
CA TYR A 250 25.65 -17.31 -2.37
C TYR A 250 25.01 -15.96 -1.99
N SER A 251 23.78 -15.98 -1.47
CA SER A 251 22.97 -14.80 -1.12
C SER A 251 23.42 -14.04 0.14
N VAL A 252 24.38 -14.56 0.91
CA VAL A 252 24.89 -13.88 2.12
C VAL A 252 25.52 -12.52 1.77
N ASN A 253 26.17 -12.43 0.61
CA ASN A 253 26.79 -11.19 0.14
C ASN A 253 25.79 -10.28 -0.61
N GLN A 254 25.77 -8.98 -0.29
CA GLN A 254 24.84 -8.02 -0.91
C GLN A 254 25.03 -7.86 -2.43
N ASN A 255 26.27 -7.90 -2.93
CA ASN A 255 26.52 -7.86 -4.38
C ASN A 255 25.99 -9.13 -5.06
N ASN A 256 26.12 -10.29 -4.42
CA ASN A 256 25.56 -11.54 -4.93
C ASN A 256 24.03 -11.51 -4.99
N ARG A 257 23.36 -10.91 -3.98
CA ARG A 257 21.90 -10.66 -4.03
C ARG A 257 21.49 -9.84 -5.25
N ARG A 258 22.26 -8.80 -5.61
CA ARG A 258 22.01 -8.01 -6.83
C ARG A 258 22.17 -8.85 -8.10
N ASN A 259 23.15 -9.75 -8.12
CA ASN A 259 23.37 -10.66 -9.26
C ASN A 259 22.25 -11.69 -9.40
N LEU A 260 21.75 -12.25 -8.30
CA LEU A 260 20.57 -13.12 -8.29
C LEU A 260 19.33 -12.40 -8.83
N VAL A 261 19.14 -11.12 -8.47
CA VAL A 261 18.05 -10.29 -9.01
C VAL A 261 18.22 -10.06 -10.51
N ARG A 262 19.43 -9.74 -10.98
CA ARG A 262 19.71 -9.56 -12.42
C ARG A 262 19.38 -10.83 -13.22
N LEU A 263 19.79 -11.98 -12.70
CA LEU A 263 19.53 -13.28 -13.31
C LEU A 263 18.03 -13.60 -13.28
N THR A 264 17.37 -13.48 -12.14
CA THR A 264 15.91 -13.69 -12.01
C THR A 264 15.12 -12.78 -12.96
N ASN A 265 15.54 -11.52 -13.11
CA ASN A 265 14.90 -10.56 -14.00
C ASN A 265 15.06 -10.93 -15.48
N SER A 266 16.11 -11.65 -15.90
CA SER A 266 16.21 -12.12 -17.29
C SER A 266 15.20 -13.24 -17.57
N TYR A 267 15.02 -14.20 -16.66
CA TYR A 267 13.95 -15.20 -16.74
C TYR A 267 12.57 -14.53 -16.75
N LEU A 268 12.36 -13.52 -15.91
CA LEU A 268 11.09 -12.80 -15.82
C LEU A 268 10.78 -12.02 -17.10
N LYS A 269 11.79 -11.37 -17.70
CA LYS A 269 11.67 -10.72 -19.01
C LYS A 269 11.26 -11.70 -20.10
N ASN A 270 11.90 -12.86 -20.15
CA ASN A 270 11.57 -13.90 -21.12
C ASN A 270 10.13 -14.40 -20.94
N PHE A 271 9.74 -14.68 -19.68
CA PHE A 271 8.38 -15.06 -19.33
C PHE A 271 7.32 -14.05 -19.79
N PHE A 272 7.54 -12.75 -19.53
CA PHE A 272 6.62 -11.70 -19.98
C PHE A 272 6.60 -11.52 -21.49
N TYR A 273 7.75 -11.64 -22.16
CA TYR A 273 7.83 -11.54 -23.61
C TYR A 273 6.95 -12.59 -24.30
N HIS A 274 6.99 -13.85 -23.83
CA HIS A 274 6.12 -14.92 -24.35
C HIS A 274 4.62 -14.67 -24.10
N GLN A 275 4.27 -13.82 -23.13
CA GLN A 275 2.91 -13.39 -22.85
C GLN A 275 2.52 -12.10 -23.60
N ARG A 276 3.35 -11.68 -24.56
CA ARG A 276 3.18 -10.46 -25.34
C ARG A 276 3.13 -9.22 -24.43
N VAL A 277 4.02 -9.20 -23.44
CA VAL A 277 4.25 -8.08 -22.52
C VAL A 277 5.66 -7.57 -22.73
N ILE A 278 5.77 -6.34 -23.22
CA ILE A 278 7.02 -5.76 -23.73
C ILE A 278 7.64 -4.85 -22.68
N TYR A 279 8.95 -4.95 -22.51
CA TYR A 279 9.70 -4.05 -21.64
C TYR A 279 10.15 -2.82 -22.42
N ASN A 280 9.74 -1.64 -21.97
CA ASN A 280 10.28 -0.37 -22.44
C ASN A 280 11.39 0.11 -21.49
N LYS A 281 12.59 0.30 -22.03
CA LYS A 281 13.78 0.70 -21.25
C LYS A 281 13.71 2.16 -20.78
N ASP A 282 13.25 3.07 -21.63
CA ASP A 282 13.26 4.51 -21.36
C ASP A 282 12.32 4.88 -20.22
N PHE A 283 11.16 4.22 -20.15
CA PHE A 283 10.16 4.42 -19.10
C PHE A 283 10.24 3.38 -17.97
N ASN A 284 11.21 2.47 -18.03
CA ASN A 284 11.46 1.38 -17.08
C ASN A 284 10.18 0.64 -16.67
N ARG A 285 9.40 0.16 -17.64
CA ARG A 285 8.13 -0.53 -17.38
C ARG A 285 7.78 -1.55 -18.46
N TYR A 286 6.99 -2.52 -18.05
CA TYR A 286 6.35 -3.49 -18.92
C TYR A 286 4.99 -2.96 -19.38
N TYR A 287 4.57 -3.29 -20.60
CA TYR A 287 3.24 -2.98 -21.12
C TYR A 287 2.72 -4.09 -22.02
N PHE A 288 1.39 -4.29 -22.04
CA PHE A 288 0.76 -5.23 -22.97
C PHE A 288 0.79 -4.67 -24.39
N ASP A 289 1.17 -5.47 -25.38
CA ASP A 289 1.17 -5.04 -26.77
C ASP A 289 -0.24 -4.99 -27.40
N LYS A 290 -0.33 -4.28 -28.54
CA LYS A 290 -1.51 -4.23 -29.40
C LYS A 290 -1.61 -5.59 -30.14
N LEU A 291 -2.19 -6.60 -29.48
CA LEU A 291 -2.26 -7.98 -29.96
C LEU A 291 -2.91 -8.11 -31.36
N ASN A 292 -3.93 -7.30 -31.63
CA ASN A 292 -4.68 -7.31 -32.89
C ASN A 292 -4.41 -6.06 -33.72
N ASP A 293 -4.50 -6.17 -35.04
CA ASP A 293 -4.39 -5.02 -35.93
C ASP A 293 -5.69 -4.23 -36.10
N GLU A 294 -6.82 -4.91 -35.92
CA GLU A 294 -8.17 -4.34 -35.89
C GLU A 294 -8.75 -4.35 -34.46
N PRO A 295 -9.65 -3.41 -34.11
CA PRO A 295 -10.27 -3.38 -32.79
C PRO A 295 -11.26 -4.54 -32.61
N VAL A 296 -11.21 -5.19 -31.45
CA VAL A 296 -12.17 -6.24 -31.05
C VAL A 296 -13.48 -5.66 -30.53
N GLU A 297 -13.50 -4.39 -30.17
CA GLU A 297 -14.67 -3.66 -29.68
C GLU A 297 -14.45 -2.16 -29.86
N THR A 298 -15.48 -1.45 -30.32
CA THR A 298 -15.44 0.00 -30.52
C THR A 298 -16.60 0.66 -29.78
N ASN A 299 -16.28 1.64 -28.94
CA ASN A 299 -17.25 2.42 -28.19
C ASN A 299 -17.22 3.87 -28.69
N VAL A 300 -18.33 4.35 -29.26
CA VAL A 300 -18.45 5.70 -29.85
C VAL A 300 -19.32 6.60 -28.96
N LYS A 301 -18.87 7.84 -28.77
CA LYS A 301 -19.61 8.96 -28.17
C LYS A 301 -19.43 10.18 -29.05
N GLU A 302 -20.29 11.18 -28.89
CA GLU A 302 -20.35 12.41 -29.69
C GLU A 302 -18.98 13.00 -30.03
N ASN A 303 -18.08 13.13 -29.05
CA ASN A 303 -16.75 13.75 -29.23
C ASN A 303 -15.57 12.81 -28.92
N SER A 304 -15.83 11.51 -28.76
CA SER A 304 -14.79 10.56 -28.41
C SER A 304 -15.08 9.14 -28.88
N ARG A 305 -14.05 8.46 -29.37
CA ARG A 305 -14.10 7.05 -29.77
C ARG A 305 -13.02 6.27 -29.02
N ALA A 306 -13.38 5.10 -28.49
CA ALA A 306 -12.47 4.17 -27.84
C ALA A 306 -12.48 2.82 -28.57
N GLU A 307 -11.35 2.48 -29.21
CA GLU A 307 -11.13 1.27 -30.01
C GLU A 307 -10.25 0.32 -29.20
N ILE A 308 -10.80 -0.82 -28.78
CA ILE A 308 -10.12 -1.79 -27.91
C ILE A 308 -9.42 -2.82 -28.79
N TYR A 309 -8.09 -2.94 -28.67
CA TYR A 309 -7.28 -3.85 -29.48
C TYR A 309 -6.86 -5.12 -28.75
N ARG A 310 -6.95 -5.13 -27.41
CA ARG A 310 -6.69 -6.32 -26.60
C ARG A 310 -7.60 -6.29 -25.39
N LYS A 311 -8.49 -7.27 -25.29
CA LYS A 311 -9.41 -7.46 -24.17
C LYS A 311 -9.32 -8.91 -23.70
N VAL A 312 -9.32 -9.13 -22.39
CA VAL A 312 -9.17 -10.47 -21.81
C VAL A 312 -10.21 -10.71 -20.72
N ASN A 313 -10.63 -11.96 -20.59
CA ASN A 313 -11.42 -12.43 -19.47
C ASN A 313 -10.48 -12.92 -18.37
N TYR A 314 -10.78 -12.59 -17.12
CA TYR A 314 -10.03 -13.09 -15.98
C TYR A 314 -10.95 -13.29 -14.78
N LYS A 315 -10.54 -14.17 -13.87
CA LYS A 315 -11.20 -14.31 -12.57
C LYS A 315 -10.83 -13.09 -11.73
N GLY A 316 -11.80 -12.24 -11.39
CA GLY A 316 -11.60 -11.14 -10.46
C GLY A 316 -11.50 -11.62 -9.02
N ARG A 317 -11.73 -10.72 -8.06
CA ARG A 317 -11.81 -11.10 -6.64
C ARG A 317 -13.03 -11.97 -6.35
N THR A 318 -14.19 -11.59 -6.91
CA THR A 318 -15.48 -12.27 -6.67
C THR A 318 -15.98 -13.01 -7.89
N ASN A 319 -15.96 -12.36 -9.06
CA ASN A 319 -16.58 -12.86 -10.28
C ASN A 319 -15.60 -12.89 -11.45
N ASN A 320 -15.91 -13.70 -12.46
CA ASN A 320 -15.29 -13.55 -13.78
C ASN A 320 -15.64 -12.17 -14.34
N THR A 321 -14.66 -11.51 -14.92
CA THR A 321 -14.81 -10.15 -15.45
C THR A 321 -13.87 -9.95 -16.63
N THR A 322 -14.02 -8.81 -17.31
CA THR A 322 -13.24 -8.49 -18.50
C THR A 322 -12.34 -7.29 -18.23
N ARG A 323 -11.22 -7.20 -18.97
CA ARG A 323 -10.31 -6.06 -18.90
C ARG A 323 -9.76 -5.72 -20.27
N SER A 324 -9.87 -4.45 -20.64
CA SER A 324 -9.16 -3.89 -21.79
C SER A 324 -7.70 -3.64 -21.41
N LEU A 325 -6.78 -4.26 -22.14
CA LEU A 325 -5.34 -4.14 -21.94
C LEU A 325 -4.74 -3.08 -22.86
N VAL A 326 -5.29 -2.93 -24.07
CA VAL A 326 -4.87 -1.92 -25.03
C VAL A 326 -6.08 -1.26 -25.66
N THR A 327 -6.13 0.07 -25.62
CA THR A 327 -7.22 0.87 -26.18
C THR A 327 -6.66 2.11 -26.85
N LYS A 328 -7.07 2.36 -28.09
CA LYS A 328 -6.84 3.63 -28.77
C LYS A 328 -7.99 4.56 -28.43
N TYR A 329 -7.65 5.75 -27.94
CA TYR A 329 -8.61 6.83 -27.74
C TYR A 329 -8.44 7.85 -28.85
N THR A 330 -9.55 8.30 -29.42
CA THR A 330 -9.62 9.41 -30.38
C THR A 330 -10.61 10.45 -29.84
N TYR A 331 -10.20 11.72 -29.82
CA TYR A 331 -11.00 12.86 -29.36
C TYR A 331 -11.09 13.89 -30.47
N TYR A 332 -12.29 14.43 -30.70
CA TYR A 332 -12.57 15.44 -31.72
C TYR A 332 -11.96 15.10 -33.10
N GLU A 333 -11.96 13.80 -33.44
CA GLU A 333 -11.44 13.22 -34.70
C GLU A 333 -9.95 13.45 -35.05
N GLU A 334 -9.26 14.35 -34.36
CA GLU A 334 -7.88 14.75 -34.68
C GLU A 334 -6.86 14.26 -33.65
N SER A 335 -7.26 14.14 -32.38
CA SER A 335 -6.33 13.81 -31.29
C SER A 335 -6.47 12.35 -30.86
N PHE A 336 -5.48 11.51 -31.16
CA PHE A 336 -5.47 10.12 -30.71
C PHE A 336 -4.21 9.71 -29.95
N PHE A 337 -4.32 8.60 -29.24
CA PHE A 337 -3.21 7.87 -28.60
C PHE A 337 -3.67 6.46 -28.23
N PHE A 338 -2.72 5.52 -28.14
CA PHE A 338 -2.95 4.23 -27.51
C PHE A 338 -2.60 4.29 -26.03
N LYS A 339 -3.45 3.68 -25.20
CA LYS A 339 -3.22 3.41 -23.78
C LYS A 339 -3.02 1.92 -23.59
N HIS A 340 -1.89 1.56 -23.02
CA HIS A 340 -1.54 0.20 -22.66
C HIS A 340 -1.55 0.08 -21.15
N LEU A 341 -2.24 -0.93 -20.63
CA LEU A 341 -2.02 -1.37 -19.26
C LEU A 341 -0.57 -1.86 -19.15
N GLY A 342 0.06 -1.58 -18.02
CA GLY A 342 1.43 -1.97 -17.78
C GLY A 342 1.76 -2.02 -16.30
N PHE A 343 3.01 -2.31 -16.01
CA PHE A 343 3.49 -2.37 -14.65
C PHE A 343 5.01 -2.21 -14.60
N GLN A 344 5.49 -1.75 -13.45
CA GLN A 344 6.90 -1.74 -13.11
C GLN A 344 7.15 -2.85 -12.09
N THR A 345 8.27 -3.54 -12.22
CA THR A 345 8.66 -4.62 -11.30
C THR A 345 9.70 -4.11 -10.31
N HIS A 346 9.56 -4.47 -9.04
CA HIS A 346 10.60 -4.25 -8.03
C HIS A 346 10.92 -5.55 -7.30
N PHE A 347 12.19 -5.71 -6.94
CA PHE A 347 12.69 -6.87 -6.22
C PHE A 347 13.08 -6.45 -4.80
N ASN A 348 12.55 -7.15 -3.80
CA ASN A 348 12.77 -6.84 -2.40
C ASN A 348 13.30 -8.07 -1.68
N TRP A 349 14.44 -7.92 -1.00
CA TRP A 349 14.93 -8.94 -0.06
C TRP A 349 14.34 -8.62 1.31
N LEU A 350 13.58 -9.56 1.86
CA LEU A 350 13.18 -9.56 3.26
C LEU A 350 13.88 -10.76 3.91
N ASP A 351 14.79 -10.48 4.84
CA ASP A 351 15.76 -11.43 5.37
C ASP A 351 16.54 -12.15 4.26
N ASN A 352 16.26 -13.45 4.08
CA ASN A 352 16.89 -14.33 3.08
C ASN A 352 15.90 -14.77 1.99
N VAL A 353 14.76 -14.09 1.87
CA VAL A 353 13.72 -14.42 0.89
C VAL A 353 13.56 -13.26 -0.09
N LEU A 354 13.55 -13.60 -1.38
CA LEU A 354 13.34 -12.66 -2.47
C LEU A 354 11.85 -12.54 -2.78
N TYR A 355 11.38 -11.30 -2.92
CA TYR A 355 10.01 -10.98 -3.30
C TYR A 355 9.98 -10.10 -4.56
N LEU A 356 8.99 -10.33 -5.41
CA LEU A 356 8.60 -9.49 -6.54
C LEU A 356 7.41 -8.62 -6.13
N THR A 357 7.43 -7.34 -6.49
CA THR A 357 6.24 -6.49 -6.49
C THR A 357 5.97 -5.95 -7.88
N LEU A 358 4.70 -5.86 -8.25
CA LEU A 358 4.22 -5.20 -9.46
C LEU A 358 3.54 -3.89 -9.09
N GLU A 359 4.08 -2.78 -9.55
CA GLU A 359 3.42 -1.49 -9.46
C GLU A 359 2.65 -1.23 -10.76
N PRO A 360 1.30 -1.15 -10.75
CA PRO A 360 0.52 -0.81 -11.94
C PRO A 360 0.96 0.53 -12.53
N LYS A 361 1.17 0.54 -13.85
CA LYS A 361 1.54 1.72 -14.65
C LYS A 361 0.74 1.71 -15.95
N TYR A 362 0.89 2.80 -16.70
CA TYR A 362 0.39 2.91 -18.06
C TYR A 362 1.53 3.24 -19.00
N TYR A 363 1.43 2.76 -20.23
CA TYR A 363 2.28 3.16 -21.34
C TYR A 363 1.40 3.77 -22.43
N TYR A 364 1.87 4.86 -23.03
CA TYR A 364 1.16 5.58 -24.07
C TYR A 364 1.99 5.62 -25.33
N SER A 365 1.37 5.32 -26.47
CA SER A 365 2.04 5.25 -27.77
C SER A 365 1.20 5.86 -28.88
N ILE A 366 1.87 6.20 -29.98
CA ILE A 366 1.23 6.80 -31.16
C ILE A 366 0.60 5.72 -32.05
N ASP A 367 1.30 4.60 -32.25
CA ASP A 367 0.93 3.51 -33.18
C ASP A 367 0.71 2.15 -32.47
N GLY A 368 0.72 2.14 -31.14
CA GLY A 368 0.68 0.93 -30.32
C GLY A 368 2.06 0.37 -29.94
N ILE A 369 3.15 0.98 -30.44
CA ILE A 369 4.53 0.57 -30.19
C ILE A 369 5.38 1.78 -29.78
N LYS A 370 5.51 2.77 -30.66
CA LYS A 370 6.34 3.97 -30.46
C LYS A 370 5.75 4.86 -29.38
N PRO A 371 6.56 5.26 -28.38
CA PRO A 371 6.05 6.04 -27.26
C PRO A 371 5.46 7.36 -27.72
N LEU A 372 4.46 7.83 -27.00
CA LEU A 372 3.96 9.19 -27.16
C LEU A 372 5.09 10.17 -26.85
N ASP A 373 5.25 11.19 -27.69
CA ASP A 373 6.41 12.08 -27.73
C ASP A 373 6.28 13.32 -26.83
N ASN A 374 5.09 13.60 -26.30
CA ASN A 374 4.81 14.77 -25.47
C ASN A 374 4.71 14.41 -23.96
N PRO A 375 5.76 14.68 -23.15
CA PRO A 375 5.76 14.33 -21.72
C PRO A 375 4.68 15.03 -20.90
N LYS A 376 4.34 16.29 -21.24
CA LYS A 376 3.28 17.04 -20.55
C LYS A 376 1.92 16.37 -20.78
N ARG A 377 1.64 15.92 -22.01
CA ARG A 377 0.42 15.18 -22.36
C ARG A 377 0.34 13.86 -21.61
N ILE A 378 1.44 13.08 -21.58
CA ILE A 378 1.51 11.81 -20.84
C ILE A 378 1.24 12.01 -19.34
N THR A 379 1.86 13.03 -18.76
CA THR A 379 1.70 13.36 -17.33
C THR A 379 0.24 13.69 -17.02
N ARG A 380 -0.40 14.52 -17.84
CA ARG A 380 -1.83 14.86 -17.70
C ARG A 380 -2.73 13.62 -17.76
N LEU A 381 -2.54 12.77 -18.77
CA LEU A 381 -3.32 11.53 -18.95
C LEU A 381 -3.13 10.58 -17.76
N THR A 382 -1.90 10.45 -17.26
CA THR A 382 -1.57 9.59 -16.12
C THR A 382 -2.21 10.11 -14.85
N ASN A 383 -2.11 11.41 -14.56
CA ASN A 383 -2.67 12.03 -13.37
C ASN A 383 -4.20 11.93 -13.34
N GLN A 384 -4.85 12.16 -14.48
CA GLN A 384 -6.30 12.01 -14.59
C GLN A 384 -6.74 10.59 -14.22
N LEU A 385 -6.08 9.55 -14.75
CA LEU A 385 -6.39 8.17 -14.38
C LEU A 385 -6.09 7.89 -12.90
N LYS A 386 -4.87 8.18 -12.45
CA LYS A 386 -4.44 7.89 -11.08
C LYS A 386 -5.26 8.62 -10.02
N SER A 387 -5.83 9.78 -10.33
CA SER A 387 -6.72 10.51 -9.40
C SER A 387 -8.00 9.73 -9.06
N THR A 388 -8.42 8.82 -9.95
CA THR A 388 -9.62 7.97 -9.79
C THR A 388 -9.29 6.55 -9.31
N GLU A 389 -8.02 6.14 -9.36
CA GLU A 389 -7.55 4.85 -8.86
C GLU A 389 -7.30 4.91 -7.35
N ARG A 390 -8.28 4.43 -6.57
CA ARG A 390 -8.15 4.23 -5.12
C ARG A 390 -7.73 2.79 -4.81
N ASN A 391 -7.68 2.46 -3.51
CA ASN A 391 -7.22 1.15 -3.03
C ASN A 391 -7.92 -0.03 -3.69
N GLN A 392 -9.23 0.07 -3.95
CA GLN A 392 -10.00 -1.01 -4.59
C GLN A 392 -9.55 -1.25 -6.04
N GLN A 393 -9.29 -0.19 -6.81
CA GLN A 393 -8.78 -0.30 -8.18
C GLN A 393 -7.38 -0.90 -8.17
N PHE A 394 -6.51 -0.45 -7.27
CA PHE A 394 -5.17 -1.02 -7.10
C PHE A 394 -5.22 -2.52 -6.79
N LEU A 395 -6.07 -2.92 -5.84
CA LEU A 395 -6.30 -4.32 -5.51
C LEU A 395 -6.78 -5.12 -6.73
N ASN A 396 -7.69 -4.56 -7.53
CA ASN A 396 -8.14 -5.19 -8.77
C ASN A 396 -7.00 -5.37 -9.78
N HIS A 397 -6.01 -4.46 -9.85
CA HIS A 397 -4.82 -4.67 -10.69
C HIS A 397 -3.98 -5.85 -10.18
N LEU A 398 -3.75 -5.96 -8.88
CA LEU A 398 -3.01 -7.07 -8.30
C LEU A 398 -3.70 -8.41 -8.61
N PHE A 399 -5.02 -8.52 -8.38
CA PHE A 399 -5.79 -9.73 -8.72
C PHE A 399 -5.75 -10.04 -10.22
N PHE A 400 -5.77 -9.01 -11.08
CA PHE A 400 -5.62 -9.20 -12.50
C PHE A 400 -4.27 -9.83 -12.85
N TYR A 401 -3.14 -9.21 -12.46
CA TYR A 401 -1.82 -9.75 -12.78
C TYR A 401 -1.63 -11.16 -12.20
N ARG A 402 -2.03 -11.33 -10.94
CA ARG A 402 -2.05 -12.61 -10.22
C ARG A 402 -2.67 -13.72 -11.07
N ASN A 403 -3.86 -13.48 -11.61
CA ASN A 403 -4.66 -14.49 -12.29
C ASN A 403 -4.42 -14.54 -13.81
N TYR A 404 -3.83 -13.49 -14.40
CA TYR A 404 -3.53 -13.42 -15.82
C TYR A 404 -2.33 -14.29 -16.19
N PHE A 405 -1.26 -14.24 -15.39
CA PHE A 405 0.00 -14.91 -15.72
C PHE A 405 0.08 -16.38 -15.28
N GLY A 406 -0.85 -16.86 -14.44
CA GLY A 406 -0.89 -18.28 -14.05
C GLY A 406 -2.02 -18.61 -13.08
N LYS A 407 -2.47 -19.87 -13.08
CA LYS A 407 -3.57 -20.35 -12.22
C LYS A 407 -3.17 -20.47 -10.74
N ASN A 408 -2.05 -21.15 -10.46
CA ASN A 408 -1.62 -21.46 -9.08
C ASN A 408 -0.36 -20.70 -8.66
N GLN A 409 0.60 -20.57 -9.58
CA GLN A 409 1.86 -19.86 -9.41
C GLN A 409 2.37 -19.45 -10.79
N TRP A 410 3.26 -18.46 -10.85
CA TRP A 410 3.97 -18.18 -12.11
C TRP A 410 5.21 -19.04 -12.15
N ILE A 411 5.33 -19.83 -13.21
CA ILE A 411 6.43 -20.75 -13.39
C ILE A 411 7.27 -20.21 -14.54
N LEU A 412 8.45 -19.68 -14.21
CA LEU A 412 9.42 -19.22 -15.18
C LEU A 412 10.31 -20.43 -15.49
N ARG A 413 10.12 -21.02 -16.67
CA ARG A 413 10.92 -22.14 -17.17
C ARG A 413 11.75 -21.69 -18.36
N ASP A 414 13.04 -21.98 -18.29
CA ASP A 414 13.94 -21.93 -19.43
C ASP A 414 15.07 -22.94 -19.17
N PHE A 415 15.36 -23.76 -20.17
CA PHE A 415 16.20 -24.97 -20.03
C PHE A 415 15.74 -25.86 -18.85
N GLU A 416 16.67 -26.38 -18.06
CA GLU A 416 16.38 -27.17 -16.86
C GLU A 416 16.00 -26.31 -15.64
N THR A 417 16.09 -24.98 -15.76
CA THR A 417 15.82 -24.07 -14.65
C THR A 417 14.33 -23.80 -14.48
N LYS A 418 13.89 -23.84 -13.23
CA LYS A 418 12.53 -23.46 -12.81
C LYS A 418 12.62 -22.44 -11.68
N ILE A 419 12.02 -21.27 -11.88
CA ILE A 419 11.77 -20.28 -10.82
C ILE A 419 10.27 -20.19 -10.60
N GLU A 420 9.83 -20.24 -9.34
CA GLU A 420 8.42 -20.11 -9.00
C GLU A 420 8.16 -18.76 -8.33
N ILE A 421 7.10 -18.08 -8.76
CA ILE A 421 6.63 -16.85 -8.13
C ILE A 421 5.24 -17.13 -7.55
N SER A 422 5.12 -16.93 -6.25
CA SER A 422 3.89 -17.20 -5.51
C SER A 422 2.78 -16.27 -5.96
N ARG A 423 1.58 -16.83 -6.11
CA ARG A 423 0.35 -16.09 -6.38
C ARG A 423 -0.24 -15.44 -5.10
N LYS A 424 0.24 -15.83 -3.91
CA LYS A 424 -0.28 -15.35 -2.62
C LYS A 424 0.08 -13.87 -2.45
N VAL A 425 -0.97 -13.05 -2.41
CA VAL A 425 -0.92 -11.58 -2.23
C VAL A 425 -1.52 -11.21 -0.88
N PHE A 426 -1.46 -12.10 0.09
CA PHE A 426 -2.01 -11.85 1.41
C PHE A 426 -1.26 -12.59 2.51
N PHE A 427 -1.37 -12.07 3.72
CA PHE A 427 -0.83 -12.64 4.94
C PHE A 427 -1.96 -12.70 5.96
N ASP A 428 -2.13 -13.84 6.59
CA ASP A 428 -3.02 -13.97 7.74
C ASP A 428 -2.18 -13.63 8.97
N VAL A 429 -2.64 -12.65 9.76
CA VAL A 429 -2.02 -12.22 11.01
C VAL A 429 -2.99 -12.48 12.15
N ASP A 430 -2.45 -12.71 13.35
CA ASP A 430 -3.20 -12.99 14.59
C ASP A 430 -3.60 -11.71 15.34
N PHE A 431 -3.46 -10.57 14.68
CA PHE A 431 -3.84 -9.26 15.19
C PHE A 431 -4.58 -8.46 14.12
N GLY A 432 -5.41 -7.51 14.52
CA GLY A 432 -6.22 -6.73 13.58
C GLY A 432 -6.78 -5.46 14.20
N ILE A 433 -7.48 -4.67 13.40
CA ILE A 433 -8.19 -3.50 13.90
C ILE A 433 -9.55 -3.96 14.44
N SER A 434 -9.81 -3.72 15.73
CA SER A 434 -11.08 -4.07 16.39
C SER A 434 -12.26 -3.43 15.65
N ARG A 435 -13.13 -4.24 15.03
CA ARG A 435 -14.43 -3.79 14.51
C ARG A 435 -15.50 -4.12 15.54
N LYS A 436 -16.41 -3.19 15.86
CA LYS A 436 -17.58 -3.53 16.68
C LYS A 436 -18.31 -4.77 16.14
N SER A 437 -18.60 -5.65 17.09
CA SER A 437 -19.53 -6.77 17.07
C SER A 437 -20.78 -6.52 16.21
N ASN A 438 -20.80 -7.18 15.04
CA ASN A 438 -21.98 -7.62 14.29
C ASN A 438 -21.58 -8.39 13.02
N VAL A 439 -20.29 -8.42 12.67
CA VAL A 439 -19.77 -9.50 11.83
C VAL A 439 -19.65 -10.71 12.74
N LYS A 440 -20.55 -11.69 12.57
CA LYS A 440 -20.36 -13.02 13.17
C LYS A 440 -18.91 -13.41 12.99
N VAL A 441 -18.27 -13.77 14.09
CA VAL A 441 -17.02 -14.51 14.11
C VAL A 441 -17.26 -15.76 13.29
N ILE A 442 -16.97 -15.69 11.98
CA ILE A 442 -16.49 -16.88 11.32
C ILE A 442 -15.11 -16.98 11.96
N ALA A 443 -14.95 -17.96 12.85
CA ALA A 443 -13.63 -18.48 13.12
C ALA A 443 -12.90 -18.58 11.78
N ILE A 444 -11.58 -18.53 11.75
CA ILE A 444 -10.85 -18.95 10.54
C ILE A 444 -11.05 -20.47 10.39
N ASN A 445 -12.30 -20.91 10.18
CA ASN A 445 -12.64 -22.15 9.55
C ASN A 445 -12.14 -21.97 8.12
N ASN A 446 -11.43 -22.98 7.64
CA ASN A 446 -10.97 -23.11 6.26
C ASN A 446 -12.12 -23.12 5.22
N GLU A 447 -13.33 -22.71 5.60
CA GLU A 447 -14.57 -22.70 4.84
C GLU A 447 -15.09 -21.28 4.61
N ASP A 448 -14.19 -20.29 4.49
CA ASP A 448 -14.56 -19.04 3.85
C ASP A 448 -14.71 -19.32 2.34
N ILE A 449 -15.88 -19.84 1.95
CA ILE A 449 -16.23 -20.31 0.59
C ILE A 449 -15.95 -19.21 -0.48
N GLN A 450 -15.89 -17.93 -0.07
CA GLN A 450 -15.53 -16.80 -0.93
C GLN A 450 -14.07 -16.79 -1.41
N LEU A 451 -13.20 -17.64 -0.85
CA LEU A 451 -11.76 -17.69 -1.18
C LEU A 451 -11.21 -19.13 -1.28
N ASN A 452 -12.02 -20.11 -1.67
CA ASN A 452 -11.57 -21.41 -2.23
C ASN A 452 -10.85 -21.25 -3.59
N LEU A 453 -9.99 -20.24 -3.72
CA LEU A 453 -9.20 -19.92 -4.91
C LEU A 453 -7.85 -20.65 -4.98
N ASP A 454 -7.63 -21.56 -4.03
CA ASP A 454 -6.45 -22.42 -3.93
C ASP A 454 -6.81 -23.92 -4.11
N LEU A 455 -7.99 -24.23 -4.64
CA LEU A 455 -8.29 -25.51 -5.32
C LEU A 455 -8.29 -25.35 -6.84
#